data_AF-A0A8J5LIP3-F1
#
_entry.id   AF-A0A8J5LIP3-F1
#
_cell.length_a   1.000
_cell.length_b   1.000
_cell.length_c   1.000
_cell.angle_alpha   90.00
_cell.angle_beta   90.00
_cell.angle_gamma   90.00
#
_symmetry.space_group_name_H-M   'P 1'
#
loop_
_entity.id
_entity.type
_entity.pdbx_description
1 polymer ?
#
loop_
_entity_poly.entity_id
_entity_poly.type
_entity_poly.pdbx_seq_one_letter_code
_entity_poly.pdbx_strand_id
1 'polypeptide(L)'
;MPPKSEHSAAAGGGAASLVTTAASLPSDQASMDPFLHLLRLLPYSFLRPPRTRLKLPSSLALPSPMTVFSLVLLTYFAVVSGLVYDVIVEPPGIGSTQDRYGTVRPVVFLPGRVNGQYIIEGLSSGFMFVLGGIGLILLDLALDRNRPRSVRISFASFGISATIISYIMSMLFIRIKIPGYLS
;
A
#
# COMPACT_ATOMS: atom_id res chain seq x y z
N MET A 1 7.43 -7.63 -60.96
CA MET A 1 7.40 -6.51 -61.95
C MET A 1 6.09 -5.76 -61.75
N PRO A 2 6.08 -4.51 -61.25
CA PRO A 2 4.89 -3.65 -61.21
C PRO A 2 4.81 -2.77 -62.49
N PRO A 3 3.69 -2.08 -62.70
CA PRO A 3 3.68 -0.61 -62.57
C PRO A 3 2.45 -0.13 -61.75
N LYS A 4 2.56 0.70 -60.70
CA LYS A 4 2.85 2.16 -60.59
C LYS A 4 1.91 3.09 -61.38
N SER A 5 1.07 3.83 -60.64
CA SER A 5 0.95 5.29 -60.76
C SER A 5 0.44 5.94 -59.46
N GLU A 6 1.16 6.97 -59.02
CA GLU A 6 0.91 7.91 -57.92
C GLU A 6 -0.13 8.97 -58.38
N HIS A 7 -0.87 9.69 -57.52
CA HIS A 7 -0.38 10.83 -56.74
C HIS A 7 -1.46 11.43 -55.80
N SER A 8 -1.01 11.87 -54.61
CA SER A 8 -1.41 13.07 -53.81
C SER A 8 -2.86 13.25 -53.32
N ALA A 9 -3.18 13.79 -52.13
CA ALA A 9 -2.40 14.31 -50.99
C ALA A 9 -3.34 14.57 -49.79
N ALA A 10 -2.75 14.63 -48.59
CA ALA A 10 -3.10 15.48 -47.42
C ALA A 10 -4.27 15.13 -46.45
N ALA A 11 -3.83 14.84 -45.21
CA ALA A 11 -4.19 15.52 -43.94
C ALA A 11 -5.44 15.13 -43.11
N GLY A 12 -5.21 15.04 -41.79
CA GLY A 12 -6.19 15.06 -40.69
C GLY A 12 -6.47 13.65 -40.12
N GLY A 13 -6.20 13.30 -38.86
CA GLY A 13 -6.15 14.10 -37.63
C GLY A 13 -7.25 13.62 -36.67
N GLY A 14 -7.09 12.43 -36.07
CA GLY A 14 -8.05 11.83 -35.13
C GLY A 14 -7.56 11.92 -33.68
N ALA A 15 -8.34 12.61 -32.86
CA ALA A 15 -8.07 12.95 -31.47
C ALA A 15 -8.24 11.77 -30.49
N ALA A 16 -7.34 11.66 -29.52
CA ALA A 16 -7.61 11.04 -28.23
C ALA A 16 -6.82 11.79 -27.14
N SER A 17 -7.60 12.42 -26.28
CA SER A 17 -7.24 13.22 -25.10
C SER A 17 -6.47 12.42 -24.04
N LEU A 18 -5.31 12.94 -23.63
CA LEU A 18 -4.66 12.57 -22.38
C LEU A 18 -4.44 13.84 -21.55
N VAL A 19 -5.41 14.06 -20.67
CA VAL A 19 -5.30 14.95 -19.50
C VAL A 19 -4.10 14.46 -18.69
N THR A 20 -3.06 15.29 -18.60
CA THR A 20 -2.03 15.15 -17.56
C THR A 20 -2.08 16.39 -16.71
N THR A 21 -2.44 16.17 -15.46
CA THR A 21 -2.60 17.09 -14.35
C THR A 21 -1.35 17.94 -14.20
N ALA A 22 -1.45 19.22 -14.56
CA ALA A 22 -0.44 20.21 -14.21
C ALA A 22 -0.46 20.36 -12.68
N ALA A 23 0.65 19.95 -12.05
CA ALA A 23 0.93 20.27 -10.68
C ALA A 23 0.89 21.80 -10.52
N SER A 24 0.03 22.25 -9.61
CA SER A 24 -0.09 23.61 -9.12
C SER A 24 1.27 24.12 -8.65
N LEU A 25 1.85 25.07 -9.37
CA LEU A 25 2.90 25.95 -8.85
C LEU A 25 2.22 27.07 -8.05
N PRO A 26 2.70 27.37 -6.83
CA PRO A 26 2.11 28.41 -6.00
C PRO A 26 2.34 29.79 -6.62
N SER A 27 1.30 30.61 -6.49
CA SER A 27 1.24 32.01 -6.86
C SER A 27 2.21 32.83 -6.00
N ASP A 28 3.46 33.02 -6.43
CA ASP A 28 4.35 34.03 -5.82
C ASP A 28 4.43 35.26 -6.75
N GLN A 29 3.38 36.07 -6.68
CA GLN A 29 3.30 37.42 -7.26
C GLN A 29 3.98 38.46 -6.34
N ALA A 30 5.26 38.27 -6.00
CA ALA A 30 6.02 39.25 -5.24
C ALA A 30 7.39 39.49 -5.88
N SER A 31 7.58 40.72 -6.38
CA SER A 31 8.82 41.27 -6.96
C SER A 31 9.41 40.52 -8.17
N MET A 32 8.90 40.83 -9.36
CA MET A 32 9.63 40.58 -10.61
C MET A 32 10.68 41.68 -10.82
N ASP A 33 11.84 41.56 -10.18
CA ASP A 33 12.97 42.43 -10.49
C ASP A 33 13.41 42.17 -11.95
N PRO A 34 13.22 43.14 -12.88
CA PRO A 34 13.47 42.92 -14.30
C PRO A 34 14.94 42.56 -14.57
N PHE A 35 15.83 43.05 -13.71
CA PHE A 35 17.26 42.72 -13.71
C PHE A 35 17.52 41.25 -13.36
N LEU A 36 16.84 40.70 -12.36
CA LEU A 36 16.99 39.32 -11.91
C LEU A 36 16.43 38.33 -12.94
N HIS A 37 15.35 38.72 -13.62
CA HIS A 37 14.79 37.90 -14.70
C HIS A 37 15.68 37.88 -15.94
N LEU A 38 16.27 39.04 -16.30
CA LEU A 38 17.28 39.14 -17.35
C LEU A 38 18.54 38.33 -17.00
N LEU A 39 19.03 38.39 -15.76
CA LEU A 39 20.17 37.59 -15.29
C LEU A 39 19.89 36.08 -15.30
N ARG A 40 18.62 35.67 -15.16
CA ARG A 40 18.22 34.27 -15.25
C ARG A 40 18.13 33.84 -16.71
N LEU A 41 17.49 34.61 -17.59
CA LEU A 41 17.32 34.23 -19.00
C LEU A 41 18.61 34.32 -19.83
N LEU A 42 19.47 35.32 -19.59
CA LEU A 42 20.64 35.59 -20.42
C LEU A 42 21.65 34.41 -20.47
N PRO A 43 22.02 33.74 -19.37
CA PRO A 43 22.86 32.54 -19.45
C PRO A 43 22.13 31.34 -20.09
N TYR A 44 20.83 31.15 -19.83
CA TYR A 44 20.06 30.03 -20.40
C TYR A 44 19.62 30.23 -21.85
N SER A 45 19.75 31.45 -22.40
CA SER A 45 19.47 31.73 -23.81
C SER A 45 20.59 31.20 -24.73
N PHE A 46 21.84 31.21 -24.26
CA PHE A 46 22.98 30.64 -24.98
C PHE A 46 23.21 29.16 -24.65
N LEU A 47 22.84 28.73 -23.43
CA LEU A 47 22.92 27.34 -23.01
C LEU A 47 21.75 26.54 -23.58
N ARG A 48 21.93 26.00 -24.79
CA ARG A 48 21.02 24.97 -25.31
C ARG A 48 21.15 23.75 -24.40
N PRO A 49 20.08 23.32 -23.68
CA PRO A 49 20.18 22.15 -22.82
C PRO A 49 20.63 20.97 -23.68
N PRO A 50 21.74 20.30 -23.33
CA PRO A 50 22.26 19.20 -24.12
C PRO A 50 21.15 18.15 -24.26
N ARG A 51 20.97 17.61 -25.46
CA ARG A 51 20.07 16.46 -25.67
C ARG A 51 20.69 15.25 -24.97
N THR A 52 20.55 15.19 -23.66
CA THR A 52 21.01 14.07 -22.85
C THR A 52 20.12 12.89 -23.15
N ARG A 53 20.51 12.09 -24.16
CA ARG A 53 20.09 10.69 -24.27
C ARG A 53 20.76 9.92 -23.14
N LEU A 54 20.40 10.25 -21.90
CA LEU A 54 20.78 9.49 -20.71
C LEU A 54 20.19 8.10 -20.88
N LYS A 55 21.02 7.19 -21.37
CA LYS A 55 20.80 5.76 -21.19
C LYS A 55 20.95 5.54 -19.69
N LEU A 56 19.85 5.59 -18.95
CA LEU A 56 19.83 5.07 -17.59
C LEU A 56 20.45 3.67 -17.65
N PRO A 57 21.35 3.31 -16.71
CA PRO A 57 21.93 1.98 -16.71
C PRO A 57 20.78 0.98 -16.72
N SER A 58 20.66 0.19 -17.77
CA SER A 58 19.64 -0.85 -17.93
C SER A 58 19.70 -1.93 -16.83
N SER A 59 20.74 -1.86 -15.99
CA SER A 59 20.91 -2.68 -14.79
C SER A 59 20.00 -2.27 -13.63
N LEU A 60 19.49 -1.03 -13.57
CA LEU A 60 18.56 -0.61 -12.52
C LEU A 60 17.12 -0.80 -13.03
N ALA A 61 16.72 -2.06 -13.18
CA ALA A 61 15.33 -2.39 -13.42
C ALA A 61 14.52 -1.97 -12.19
N LEU A 62 13.56 -1.07 -12.38
CA LEU A 62 12.63 -0.71 -11.31
C LEU A 62 11.84 -1.95 -10.89
N PRO A 63 11.60 -2.17 -9.59
CA PRO A 63 10.82 -3.30 -9.12
C PRO A 63 9.40 -3.23 -9.67
N SER A 64 8.79 -4.39 -9.91
CA SER A 64 7.41 -4.44 -10.39
C SER A 64 6.45 -3.80 -9.37
N PRO A 65 5.36 -3.15 -9.81
CA PRO A 65 4.38 -2.57 -8.89
C PRO A 65 3.84 -3.58 -7.85
N MET A 66 3.69 -4.85 -8.22
CA MET A 66 3.22 -5.91 -7.31
C MET A 66 4.27 -6.30 -6.26
N THR A 67 5.55 -6.24 -6.61
CA THR A 67 6.64 -6.44 -5.65
C THR A 67 6.67 -5.31 -4.62
N VAL A 68 6.48 -4.07 -5.06
CA VAL A 68 6.39 -2.92 -4.15
C VAL A 68 5.16 -3.07 -3.24
N PHE A 69 4.01 -3.44 -3.80
CA PHE A 69 2.80 -3.69 -3.03
C PHE A 69 2.99 -4.79 -1.97
N SER A 70 3.62 -5.92 -2.32
CA SER A 70 3.86 -7.00 -1.35
C SER A 70 4.84 -6.59 -0.25
N LEU A 71 5.87 -5.80 -0.56
CA LEU A 71 6.79 -5.26 0.43
C LEU A 71 6.10 -4.27 1.37
N VAL A 72 5.22 -3.41 0.84
CA VAL A 72 4.41 -2.48 1.66
C VAL A 72 3.46 -3.26 2.57
N LEU A 73 2.80 -4.31 2.07
CA LEU A 73 1.91 -5.15 2.88
C LEU A 73 2.67 -5.91 3.98
N LEU A 74 3.87 -6.41 3.66
CA LEU A 74 4.73 -7.11 4.62
C LEU A 74 5.27 -6.17 5.70
N THR A 75 5.68 -4.96 5.33
CA THR A 75 6.13 -3.95 6.31
C THR A 75 4.97 -3.44 7.16
N TYR A 76 3.79 -3.26 6.58
CA TYR A 76 2.57 -2.98 7.35
C TYR A 76 2.29 -4.08 8.38
N PHE A 77 2.33 -5.35 7.96
CA PHE A 77 2.19 -6.48 8.89
C PHE A 77 3.19 -6.41 10.03
N ALA A 78 4.49 -6.27 9.74
CA ALA A 78 5.54 -6.27 10.75
C ALA A 78 5.40 -5.12 11.77
N VAL A 79 5.02 -3.92 11.30
CA VAL A 79 4.82 -2.77 12.18
C VAL A 79 3.58 -2.96 13.05
N VAL A 80 2.45 -3.34 12.45
CA VAL A 80 1.18 -3.47 13.16
C VAL A 80 1.18 -4.67 14.11
N SER A 81 1.91 -5.73 13.78
CA SER A 81 2.08 -6.89 14.66
C SER A 81 2.92 -6.61 15.90
N GLY A 82 3.48 -5.40 16.05
CA GLY A 82 4.28 -5.04 17.22
C GLY A 82 5.73 -5.51 17.16
N LEU A 83 6.29 -5.84 15.99
CA LEU A 83 7.69 -6.32 15.88
C LEU A 83 8.70 -5.29 16.43
N VAL A 84 8.40 -3.99 16.30
CA VAL A 84 9.21 -2.92 16.90
C VAL A 84 9.16 -2.98 18.43
N TYR A 85 8.00 -3.25 19.01
CA TYR A 85 7.84 -3.45 20.45
C TYR A 85 8.57 -4.72 20.91
N ASP A 86 8.48 -5.80 20.13
CA ASP A 86 9.14 -7.06 20.43
C ASP A 86 10.67 -6.91 20.49
N VAL A 87 11.26 -6.15 19.57
CA VAL A 87 12.71 -5.88 19.54
C VAL A 87 13.16 -4.99 20.71
N ILE A 88 12.36 -4.02 21.13
CA ILE A 88 12.74 -3.07 22.18
C ILE A 88 12.55 -3.67 23.58
N VAL A 89 11.43 -4.38 23.79
CA VAL A 89 11.01 -4.82 25.12
C VAL A 89 11.34 -6.29 25.36
N GLU A 90 11.60 -7.06 24.30
CA GLU A 90 11.87 -8.50 24.35
C GLU A 90 10.86 -9.25 25.25
N PRO A 91 9.54 -9.09 25.02
CA PRO A 91 8.52 -9.74 25.83
C PRO A 91 8.56 -11.26 25.62
N PRO A 92 8.09 -12.06 26.61
CA PRO A 92 7.98 -13.50 26.42
C PRO A 92 7.00 -13.83 25.30
N GLY A 93 7.26 -14.92 24.59
CA GLY A 93 6.46 -15.31 23.43
C GLY A 93 5.03 -15.72 23.77
N ILE A 94 4.84 -16.44 24.88
CA ILE A 94 3.56 -16.95 25.38
C ILE A 94 3.54 -16.80 26.91
N GLY A 95 2.40 -16.41 27.48
CA GLY A 95 2.18 -16.35 28.92
C GLY A 95 1.76 -17.68 29.51
N SER A 96 1.82 -17.78 30.84
CA SER A 96 1.26 -18.91 31.56
C SER A 96 0.52 -18.44 32.79
N THR A 97 -0.65 -19.03 33.05
CA THR A 97 -1.39 -18.81 34.30
C THR A 97 -1.43 -20.11 35.07
N GLN A 98 -1.21 -20.05 36.38
CA GLN A 98 -1.39 -21.20 37.24
C GLN A 98 -2.83 -21.21 37.75
N ASP A 99 -3.50 -22.34 37.56
CA ASP A 99 -4.79 -22.61 38.19
C ASP A 99 -4.60 -22.83 39.70
N ARG A 100 -5.68 -22.75 40.49
CA ARG A 100 -5.66 -22.95 41.95
C ARG A 100 -5.10 -24.31 42.38
N TYR A 101 -5.10 -25.28 41.48
CA TYR A 101 -4.59 -26.64 41.66
C TYR A 101 -3.13 -26.81 41.20
N GLY A 102 -2.44 -25.73 40.82
CA GLY A 102 -1.03 -25.75 40.39
C GLY A 102 -0.81 -26.09 38.92
N THR A 103 -1.87 -26.42 38.16
CA THR A 103 -1.77 -26.69 36.73
C THR A 103 -1.48 -25.42 35.95
N VAL A 104 -0.40 -25.43 35.18
CA VAL A 104 0.00 -24.32 34.32
C VAL A 104 -0.78 -24.38 33.00
N ARG A 105 -1.56 -23.34 32.69
CA ARG A 105 -2.27 -23.19 31.42
C ARG A 105 -1.59 -22.12 30.55
N PRO A 106 -1.32 -22.40 29.26
CA PRO A 106 -0.77 -21.40 28.36
C PRO A 106 -1.81 -20.33 28.08
N VAL A 107 -1.37 -19.06 28.06
CA VAL A 107 -2.23 -17.91 27.81
C VAL A 107 -1.59 -17.04 26.72
N VAL A 108 -2.37 -16.82 25.66
CA VAL A 108 -1.92 -16.18 24.43
C VAL A 108 -2.04 -14.65 24.51
N PHE A 109 -2.98 -14.13 25.30
CA PHE A 109 -3.24 -12.70 25.46
C PHE A 109 -3.00 -12.28 26.89
N LEU A 110 -2.42 -11.10 27.12
CA LEU A 110 -2.23 -10.60 28.47
C LEU A 110 -3.44 -9.78 28.94
N PRO A 111 -4.35 -10.32 29.78
CA PRO A 111 -5.57 -9.62 30.15
C PRO A 111 -5.27 -8.43 31.08
N GLY A 112 -5.98 -7.32 30.88
CA GLY A 112 -5.97 -6.16 31.78
C GLY A 112 -4.72 -5.29 31.72
N ARG A 113 -3.69 -5.66 30.95
CA ARG A 113 -2.48 -4.83 30.76
C ARG A 113 -2.38 -4.33 29.32
N VAL A 114 -2.87 -3.12 29.07
CA VAL A 114 -2.93 -2.54 27.72
C VAL A 114 -1.57 -2.21 27.12
N ASN A 115 -0.60 -1.80 27.94
CA ASN A 115 0.75 -1.41 27.51
C ASN A 115 1.70 -2.60 27.33
N GLY A 116 1.27 -3.80 27.74
CA GLY A 116 2.03 -5.03 27.60
C GLY A 116 1.44 -5.91 26.51
N GLN A 117 2.28 -6.69 25.86
CA GLN A 117 1.87 -7.61 24.81
C GLN A 117 2.83 -8.80 24.79
N TYR A 118 2.31 -9.99 24.49
CA TYR A 118 3.12 -11.15 24.12
C TYR A 118 3.39 -11.15 22.61
N ILE A 119 4.51 -11.72 22.18
CA ILE A 119 4.86 -11.78 20.73
C ILE A 119 3.73 -12.41 19.92
N ILE A 120 3.14 -13.50 20.41
CA ILE A 120 2.04 -14.18 19.73
C ILE A 120 0.75 -13.35 19.66
N GLU A 121 0.52 -12.48 20.65
CA GLU A 121 -0.63 -11.57 20.70
C GLU A 121 -0.48 -10.49 19.62
N GLY A 122 0.72 -9.94 19.45
CA GLY A 122 1.07 -9.01 18.39
C GLY A 122 0.94 -9.64 17.00
N LEU A 123 1.59 -10.76 16.78
CA LEU A 123 1.54 -11.48 15.50
C LEU A 123 0.13 -11.91 15.09
N SER A 124 -0.69 -12.40 16.04
CA SER A 124 -2.07 -12.81 15.75
C SER A 124 -2.98 -11.64 15.41
N SER A 125 -2.86 -10.51 16.12
CA SER A 125 -3.63 -9.29 15.80
C SER A 125 -3.21 -8.66 14.47
N GLY A 126 -1.91 -8.58 14.18
CA GLY A 126 -1.39 -8.15 12.87
C GLY A 126 -1.89 -9.03 11.72
N PHE A 127 -1.93 -10.34 11.91
CA PHE A 127 -2.44 -11.28 10.90
C PHE A 127 -3.91 -11.02 10.60
N MET A 128 -4.74 -10.81 11.62
CA MET A 128 -6.17 -10.52 11.42
C MET A 128 -6.36 -9.22 10.62
N PHE A 129 -5.62 -8.15 10.92
CA PHE A 129 -5.74 -6.90 10.16
C PHE A 129 -5.35 -7.06 8.69
N VAL A 130 -4.29 -7.81 8.40
CA VAL A 130 -3.90 -8.11 7.01
C VAL A 130 -4.94 -9.00 6.33
N LEU A 131 -5.49 -9.99 7.02
CA LEU A 131 -6.56 -10.85 6.50
C LEU A 131 -7.80 -10.02 6.14
N GLY A 132 -8.19 -9.05 6.99
CA GLY A 132 -9.26 -8.11 6.71
C GLY A 132 -8.96 -7.22 5.49
N GLY A 133 -7.75 -6.68 5.39
CA GLY A 133 -7.31 -5.89 4.24
C GLY A 133 -7.30 -6.67 2.93
N ILE A 134 -6.79 -7.91 2.94
CA ILE A 134 -6.86 -8.85 1.81
C ILE A 134 -8.33 -9.16 1.47
N GLY A 135 -9.20 -9.31 2.47
CA GLY A 135 -10.63 -9.47 2.28
C GLY A 135 -11.25 -8.35 1.46
N LEU A 136 -10.90 -7.09 1.74
CA LEU A 136 -11.35 -5.93 0.96
C LEU A 136 -10.79 -5.92 -0.47
N ILE A 137 -9.52 -6.29 -0.65
CA ILE A 137 -8.90 -6.39 -1.98
C ILE A 137 -9.62 -7.47 -2.81
N LEU A 138 -9.98 -8.61 -2.21
CA LEU A 138 -10.72 -9.66 -2.89
C LEU A 138 -12.13 -9.22 -3.29
N LEU A 139 -12.78 -8.39 -2.48
CA LEU A 139 -14.08 -7.79 -2.82
C LEU A 139 -13.96 -6.87 -4.04
N ASP A 140 -12.90 -6.07 -4.12
CA ASP A 140 -12.62 -5.24 -5.30
C ASP A 140 -12.37 -6.10 -6.55
N LEU A 141 -11.57 -7.17 -6.43
CA LEU A 141 -11.35 -8.12 -7.52
C LEU A 141 -12.62 -8.86 -7.96
N ALA A 142 -13.62 -9.00 -7.08
CA ALA A 142 -14.90 -9.61 -7.42
C ALA A 142 -15.76 -8.73 -8.36
N LEU A 143 -15.49 -7.41 -8.40
CA LEU A 143 -16.19 -6.46 -9.26
C LEU A 143 -15.69 -6.47 -10.71
N ASP A 144 -14.51 -7.04 -10.98
CA ASP A 144 -13.92 -7.10 -12.32
C ASP A 144 -14.77 -7.95 -13.28
N ARG A 145 -15.43 -7.28 -14.24
CA ARG A 145 -16.32 -7.90 -15.22
C ARG A 145 -15.59 -8.80 -16.22
N ASN A 146 -14.26 -8.66 -16.34
CA ASN A 146 -13.45 -9.46 -17.26
C ASN A 146 -13.31 -10.94 -16.79
N ARG A 147 -13.66 -11.24 -15.53
CA ARG A 147 -13.54 -12.57 -14.93
C ARG A 147 -14.82 -13.42 -15.11
N PRO A 148 -14.70 -14.76 -15.20
CA PRO A 148 -15.87 -15.64 -15.23
C PRO A 148 -16.69 -15.50 -13.94
N ARG A 149 -18.01 -15.74 -14.04
CA ARG A 149 -18.96 -15.52 -12.94
C ARG A 149 -18.62 -16.34 -11.68
N SER A 150 -18.17 -17.59 -11.85
CA SER A 150 -17.79 -18.47 -10.74
C SER A 150 -16.63 -17.92 -9.91
N VAL A 151 -15.60 -17.38 -10.57
CA VAL A 151 -14.43 -16.80 -9.91
C VAL A 151 -14.80 -15.53 -9.15
N ARG A 152 -15.65 -14.67 -9.74
CA ARG A 152 -16.16 -13.48 -9.06
C ARG A 152 -16.93 -13.82 -7.79
N ILE A 153 -17.83 -14.80 -7.87
CA ILE A 153 -18.59 -15.27 -6.71
C ILE A 153 -17.65 -15.83 -5.63
N SER A 154 -16.58 -16.53 -6.03
CA SER A 154 -15.58 -17.08 -5.10
C SER A 154 -14.78 -15.98 -4.40
N PHE A 155 -14.34 -14.94 -5.11
CA PHE A 155 -13.67 -13.79 -4.49
C PHE A 155 -14.61 -12.99 -3.59
N ALA A 156 -15.88 -12.82 -4.00
CA ALA A 156 -16.87 -12.17 -3.16
C ALA A 156 -17.11 -12.96 -1.86
N SER A 157 -17.35 -14.26 -1.94
CA SER A 157 -17.63 -15.08 -0.75
C SER A 157 -16.42 -15.14 0.19
N PHE A 158 -15.21 -15.34 -0.35
CA PHE A 158 -13.99 -15.37 0.45
C PHE A 158 -13.66 -13.99 1.04
N GLY A 159 -13.83 -12.91 0.27
CA GLY A 159 -13.61 -11.53 0.71
C GLY A 159 -14.56 -11.10 1.83
N ILE A 160 -15.87 -11.40 1.71
CA ILE A 160 -16.86 -11.16 2.77
C ILE A 160 -16.48 -11.95 4.03
N SER A 161 -16.20 -13.25 3.88
CA SER A 161 -15.89 -14.13 5.00
C SER A 161 -14.62 -13.69 5.74
N ALA A 162 -13.55 -13.38 5.00
CA ALA A 162 -12.29 -12.89 5.56
C ALA A 162 -12.48 -11.57 6.33
N THR A 163 -13.25 -10.63 5.77
CA THR A 163 -13.54 -9.34 6.42
C THR A 163 -14.33 -9.52 7.72
N ILE A 164 -15.37 -10.36 7.70
CA ILE A 164 -16.20 -10.63 8.88
C ILE A 164 -15.39 -11.34 9.97
N ILE A 165 -14.64 -12.40 9.61
CA ILE A 165 -13.81 -13.15 10.56
C ILE A 165 -12.76 -12.23 11.18
N SER A 166 -12.06 -11.43 10.37
CA SER A 166 -11.10 -10.44 10.84
C SER A 166 -11.73 -9.47 11.84
N TYR A 167 -12.92 -8.94 11.54
CA TYR A 167 -13.62 -8.01 12.42
C TYR A 167 -14.00 -8.65 13.76
N ILE A 168 -14.63 -9.82 13.73
CA ILE A 168 -15.06 -10.53 14.94
C ILE A 168 -13.85 -10.90 15.81
N MET A 169 -12.78 -11.42 15.20
CA MET A 169 -11.57 -11.81 15.93
C MET A 169 -10.85 -10.60 16.51
N SER A 170 -10.72 -9.51 15.76
CA SER A 170 -10.11 -8.26 16.27
C SER A 170 -10.91 -7.69 17.44
N MET A 171 -12.24 -7.73 17.36
CA MET A 171 -13.11 -7.30 18.46
C MET A 171 -12.98 -8.20 19.70
N LEU A 172 -12.85 -9.51 19.48
CA LEU A 172 -12.60 -10.49 20.55
C LEU A 172 -11.26 -10.23 21.23
N PHE A 173 -10.19 -9.93 20.48
CA PHE A 173 -8.88 -9.60 21.04
C PHE A 173 -8.95 -8.36 21.95
N ILE A 174 -9.69 -7.32 21.53
CA ILE A 174 -9.89 -6.13 22.36
C ILE A 174 -10.65 -6.47 23.64
N ARG A 175 -11.71 -7.29 23.56
CA ARG A 175 -12.50 -7.71 24.74
C ARG A 175 -11.69 -8.58 25.72
N ILE A 176 -10.75 -9.39 25.24
CA ILE A 176 -9.83 -10.13 26.12
C ILE A 176 -8.84 -9.16 26.78
N LYS A 177 -8.30 -8.21 26.02
CA LYS A 177 -7.31 -7.25 26.53
C LYS A 177 -7.92 -6.26 27.52
N ILE A 178 -9.15 -5.79 27.26
CA ILE A 178 -9.91 -4.84 28.08
C ILE A 178 -11.25 -5.51 28.46
N PRO A 179 -11.31 -6.21 29.61
CA PRO A 179 -12.56 -6.79 30.07
C PRO A 179 -13.58 -5.68 30.38
N GLY A 180 -14.82 -5.85 29.89
CA GLY A 180 -15.85 -4.81 29.97
C GLY A 180 -15.85 -3.81 28.80
N TYR A 181 -15.08 -4.06 27.73
CA TYR A 181 -15.12 -3.23 26.53
C TYR A 181 -16.50 -3.34 25.82
N LEU A 182 -17.27 -2.24 25.87
CA LEU A 182 -18.63 -2.11 25.34
C LEU A 182 -19.66 -3.10 25.94
N SER A 183 -19.51 -3.43 27.23
CA SER A 183 -20.56 -4.08 28.04
C SER A 183 -21.45 -3.06 28.72
#